data_AF-A0A3M1AR41-F1
#
_entry.id   AF-A0A3M1AR41-F1
#
_cell.length_a   1.000
_cell.length_b   1.000
_cell.length_c   1.000
_cell.angle_alpha   90.00
_cell.angle_beta   90.00
_cell.angle_gamma   90.00
#
_symmetry.space_group_name_H-M   'P 1'
#
loop_
_entity.id
_entity.type
_entity.pdbx_description
1 polymer ?
#
loop_
_entity_poly.entity_id
_entity_poly.type
_entity_poly.pdbx_seq_one_letter_code
_entity_poly.pdbx_strand_id
1 'polypeptide(L)'
;DGRQEGYSAGMSLFELAEFMRGLGCTEAINLDGGGSTTLVVASRVVNRPSDKTGERPVANALLLVASAGKKAARKSRRKQHIDE
;
A
#
# COMPACT_ATOMS: atom_id res chain seq x y z
N ASP A 1 7.72 -6.93 -8.72
CA ASP A 1 8.54 -7.43 -9.84
C ASP A 1 9.19 -8.75 -9.46
N GLY A 2 9.69 -9.50 -10.44
CA GLY A 2 10.30 -10.82 -10.21
C GLY A 2 10.13 -11.73 -11.42
N ARG A 3 10.97 -12.77 -11.52
CA ARG A 3 10.97 -13.72 -12.66
C ARG A 3 11.11 -13.05 -14.04
N GLN A 4 11.79 -11.91 -14.10
CA GLN A 4 12.00 -11.12 -15.32
C GLN A 4 13.50 -10.97 -15.56
N GLU A 5 14.05 -11.82 -16.45
CA GLU A 5 15.47 -11.80 -16.82
C GLU A 5 15.89 -10.42 -17.34
N GLY A 6 17.07 -9.95 -16.92
CA GLY A 6 17.60 -8.63 -17.32
C GLY A 6 16.91 -7.42 -16.70
N TYR A 7 15.87 -7.60 -15.88
CA TYR A 7 15.14 -6.50 -15.23
C TYR A 7 15.00 -6.71 -13.72
N SER A 8 14.39 -7.83 -13.30
CA SER A 8 14.19 -8.15 -11.88
C SER A 8 14.06 -9.66 -11.69
N ALA A 9 15.10 -10.28 -11.12
CA ALA A 9 15.03 -11.67 -10.69
C ALA A 9 13.99 -11.88 -9.57
N GLY A 10 13.78 -10.85 -8.73
CA GLY A 10 13.04 -10.93 -7.47
C GLY A 10 14.01 -11.09 -6.30
N MET A 11 13.48 -11.37 -5.11
CA MET A 11 14.27 -11.62 -3.90
C MET A 11 13.81 -12.93 -3.26
N SER A 12 14.76 -13.67 -2.69
CA SER A 12 14.47 -14.67 -1.66
C SER A 12 13.95 -13.99 -0.39
N LEU A 13 13.33 -14.78 0.50
CA LEU A 13 12.85 -14.24 1.78
C LEU A 13 13.99 -13.70 2.66
N PHE A 14 15.19 -14.28 2.57
CA PHE A 14 16.37 -13.80 3.30
C PHE A 14 16.84 -12.44 2.77
N GLU A 15 16.95 -12.28 1.45
CA GLU A 15 17.31 -10.99 0.84
C GLU A 15 16.27 -9.92 1.15
N LEU A 16 14.98 -10.27 1.12
CA LEU A 16 13.90 -9.35 1.49
C LEU A 16 13.98 -8.94 2.97
N ALA A 17 14.27 -9.88 3.88
CA ALA A 17 14.43 -9.57 5.30
C ALA A 17 15.61 -8.62 5.55
N GLU A 18 16.74 -8.86 4.91
CA GLU A 18 17.92 -7.98 4.97
C GLU A 18 17.62 -6.59 4.40
N PHE A 19 16.90 -6.52 3.28
CA PHE A 19 16.45 -5.28 2.68
C PHE A 19 15.54 -4.48 3.63
N MET A 20 14.53 -5.13 4.22
CA MET A 20 13.62 -4.49 5.20
C MET A 20 14.36 -3.99 6.44
N ARG A 21 15.35 -4.74 6.93
CA ARG A 21 16.22 -4.29 8.03
C ARG A 21 17.04 -3.06 7.63
N GLY A 22 17.57 -3.03 6.41
CA GLY A 22 18.29 -1.87 5.87
C GLY A 22 17.42 -0.60 5.75
N LEU A 23 16.11 -0.75 5.58
CA LEU A 23 15.14 0.35 5.59
C LEU A 23 14.75 0.83 7.01
N GLY A 24 15.24 0.17 8.06
CA GLY A 24 14.95 0.52 9.46
C GLY A 24 13.68 -0.11 10.03
N CYS A 25 13.09 -1.11 9.35
CA CYS A 25 11.96 -1.85 9.91
C CYS A 25 12.40 -2.67 11.13
N THR A 26 11.74 -2.47 12.27
CA THR A 26 11.95 -3.27 13.49
C THR A 26 11.21 -4.60 13.44
N GLU A 27 10.04 -4.62 12.81
CA GLU A 27 9.20 -5.79 12.59
C GLU A 27 8.68 -5.76 11.15
N ALA A 28 8.65 -6.93 10.51
CA ALA A 28 8.15 -7.09 9.15
C ALA A 28 7.57 -8.50 8.97
N ILE A 29 6.53 -8.60 8.15
CA ILE A 29 5.95 -9.88 7.70
C ILE A 29 5.89 -9.89 6.18
N ASN A 30 6.12 -11.06 5.58
CA ASN A 30 5.93 -11.24 4.15
C ASN A 30 4.43 -11.43 3.83
N LEU A 31 3.99 -10.90 2.69
CA LEU A 31 2.65 -11.09 2.13
C LEU A 31 2.70 -12.06 0.93
N ASP A 32 1.57 -12.24 0.24
CA ASP A 32 1.54 -13.04 -0.98
C ASP A 32 2.46 -12.45 -2.06
N GLY A 33 3.17 -13.35 -2.75
CA GLY A 33 4.28 -13.02 -3.63
C GLY A 33 4.01 -13.35 -5.09
N GLY A 34 5.09 -13.41 -5.86
CA GLY A 34 5.06 -13.90 -7.22
C GLY A 34 4.10 -13.12 -8.13
N GLY A 35 3.17 -13.83 -8.77
CA GLY A 35 2.22 -13.24 -9.71
C GLY A 35 1.23 -12.27 -9.06
N SER A 36 1.01 -12.42 -7.75
CA SER A 36 0.09 -11.58 -6.98
C SER A 36 0.69 -10.22 -6.62
N THR A 37 2.02 -10.07 -6.60
CA THR A 37 2.68 -8.82 -6.20
C THR A 37 2.36 -7.69 -7.18
N THR A 38 1.51 -6.76 -6.72
CA THR A 38 1.06 -5.60 -7.48
C THR A 38 1.08 -4.36 -6.58
N LEU A 39 1.66 -3.26 -7.05
CA LEU A 39 1.64 -1.95 -6.42
C LEU A 39 0.95 -0.96 -7.35
N VAL A 40 -0.09 -0.29 -6.85
CA VAL A 40 -0.87 0.70 -7.59
C VAL A 40 -0.70 2.07 -6.95
N VAL A 41 -0.34 3.07 -7.76
CA VAL A 41 -0.23 4.47 -7.34
C VAL A 41 -1.02 5.33 -8.33
N ALA A 42 -1.90 6.20 -7.81
CA ALA A 42 -2.77 7.05 -8.64
C ALA A 42 -3.50 6.27 -9.76
N SER A 43 -4.08 5.12 -9.39
CA SER A 43 -4.81 4.21 -10.29
C SER A 43 -3.97 3.62 -11.44
N ARG A 44 -2.65 3.61 -11.30
CA ARG A 44 -1.72 2.98 -12.25
C ARG A 44 -0.88 1.94 -11.56
N VAL A 45 -0.73 0.78 -12.19
CA VAL A 45 0.26 -0.20 -11.76
C VAL A 45 1.64 0.36 -12.03
N VAL A 46 2.47 0.43 -10.99
CA VAL A 46 3.82 1.02 -11.08
C VAL A 46 4.93 -0.04 -11.11
N ASN A 47 4.59 -1.29 -10.86
CA ASN A 47 5.49 -2.42 -10.99
C ASN A 47 5.17 -3.20 -12.29
N ARG A 48 6.00 -4.20 -12.65
CA ARG A 48 5.75 -5.14 -13.75
C ARG A 48 5.28 -6.49 -13.19
N PRO A 49 3.97 -6.83 -13.28
CA PRO A 49 3.47 -8.14 -12.89
C PRO A 49 4.28 -9.27 -13.52
N SER A 50 4.50 -10.34 -12.75
CA SER A 50 5.41 -11.42 -13.14
C SER A 50 4.74 -12.59 -13.85
N ASP A 51 3.41 -12.62 -13.90
CA ASP A 51 2.66 -13.60 -14.69
C ASP A 51 2.61 -13.16 -16.17
N LYS A 52 2.67 -14.15 -17.08
CA LYS A 52 2.67 -13.89 -18.53
C LYS A 52 1.39 -13.19 -19.03
N THR A 53 0.30 -13.34 -18.29
CA THR A 53 -1.02 -12.75 -18.60
C THR A 53 -1.19 -11.34 -18.02
N GLY A 54 -0.20 -10.79 -17.31
CA GLY A 54 -0.27 -9.48 -16.66
C GLY A 54 -0.66 -9.58 -15.18
N GLU A 55 -1.46 -8.61 -14.72
CA GLU A 55 -1.96 -8.57 -13.33
C GLU A 55 -2.80 -9.81 -13.00
N ARG A 56 -2.54 -10.40 -11.82
CA ARG A 56 -3.31 -11.54 -11.31
C ARG A 56 -4.48 -11.04 -10.45
N PRO A 57 -5.71 -11.53 -10.65
CA PRO A 57 -6.79 -11.31 -9.69
C PRO A 57 -6.43 -11.84 -8.30
N VAL A 58 -6.59 -11.02 -7.26
CA VAL A 58 -6.32 -11.38 -5.86
C VAL A 58 -7.58 -11.19 -5.00
N ALA A 59 -7.69 -11.95 -3.92
CA ALA A 59 -8.87 -11.93 -3.06
C ALA A 59 -8.94 -10.70 -2.12
N ASN A 60 -7.79 -10.12 -1.78
CA ASN A 60 -7.68 -8.98 -0.87
C ASN A 60 -6.47 -8.09 -1.24
N ALA A 61 -6.40 -6.91 -0.61
CA ALA A 61 -5.32 -5.95 -0.81
C ALA A 61 -5.09 -5.11 0.45
N LEU A 62 -3.87 -4.62 0.64
CA LEU A 62 -3.55 -3.59 1.62
C LEU A 62 -3.68 -2.21 0.96
N LEU A 63 -4.56 -1.37 1.50
CA LEU A 63 -4.91 -0.06 0.93
C LEU A 63 -4.41 1.06 1.84
N LEU A 64 -3.68 2.03 1.28
CA LEU A 64 -3.42 3.29 1.94
C LEU A 64 -4.59 4.24 1.69
N VAL A 65 -5.40 4.47 2.71
CA VAL A 65 -6.57 5.36 2.64
C VAL A 65 -6.31 6.64 3.43
N ALA A 66 -6.70 7.78 2.86
CA ALA A 66 -6.68 9.03 3.60
C ALA A 66 -7.67 8.93 4.78
N SER A 67 -7.19 9.17 5.99
CA SER A 67 -8.08 9.34 7.12
C SER A 67 -8.80 10.67 6.98
N ALA A 68 -10.13 10.65 6.95
CA ALA A 68 -10.91 11.88 7.10
C ALA A 68 -10.65 12.42 8.51
N GLY A 69 -9.87 13.49 8.61
CA GLY A 69 -9.66 14.16 9.89
C GLY A 69 -11.00 14.54 10.52
N LYS A 70 -11.24 14.16 11.77
CA LYS A 70 -12.41 14.60 12.54
C LYS A 70 -12.34 16.12 12.78
N LYS A 71 -12.70 16.95 11.80
CA LYS A 71 -12.88 18.40 11.98
C LYS A 71 -14.04 18.93 11.14
N ALA A 72 -15.25 18.87 11.70
CA ALA A 72 -16.31 19.90 11.58
C ALA A 72 -17.64 19.46 12.26
N ALA A 73 -17.65 19.25 13.58
CA ALA A 73 -18.91 19.13 14.34
C ALA A 73 -19.03 20.15 15.49
N ARG A 74 -18.12 21.15 15.53
CA ARG A 74 -18.00 22.07 16.68
C ARG A 74 -17.96 23.53 16.23
N LYS A 75 -18.97 23.97 15.47
CA LYS A 75 -19.25 25.40 15.26
C LYS A 75 -20.69 25.66 14.79
N SER A 76 -21.68 25.22 15.56
CA SER A 76 -23.08 25.66 15.37
C SER A 76 -23.89 25.83 16.68
N ARG A 77 -23.26 25.79 17.87
CA ARG A 77 -23.96 25.97 19.16
C ARG A 77 -23.62 27.27 19.90
N ARG A 78 -23.17 28.32 19.19
CA ARG A 78 -23.03 29.68 19.76
C ARG A 78 -23.66 30.70 18.81
N LYS A 79 -24.99 30.74 18.78
CA LYS A 79 -25.82 31.89 18.37
C LYS A 79 -27.30 31.55 18.62
N GLN A 80 -27.67 31.40 19.89
CA GLN A 80 -29.07 31.46 20.37
C GLN A 80 -29.07 31.98 21.81
N HIS A 81 -28.57 33.20 21.98
CA HIS A 81 -28.81 34.09 23.13
C HIS A 81 -28.18 35.43 22.77
N ILE A 82 -28.88 36.54 23.05
CA ILE A 82 -28.73 37.90 22.47
C ILE A 82 -29.61 37.98 21.20
N ASP A 83 -30.82 38.56 21.16
CA ASP A 83 -31.44 39.66 21.91
C ASP A 83 -32.97 39.44 22.10
N GLU A 84 -33.57 40.32 22.91
CA GLU A 84 -34.98 40.50 23.34
C GLU A 84 -36.09 40.15 22.34
#